data_AF-A0A1W1BG16-F1
#
_entry.id   AF-A0A1W1BG16-F1
#
_cell.length_a   1.000
_cell.length_b   1.000
_cell.length_c   1.000
_cell.angle_alpha   90.00
_cell.angle_beta   90.00
_cell.angle_gamma   90.00
#
_symmetry.space_group_name_H-M   'P 1'
#
loop_
_entity.id
_entity.type
_entity.pdbx_description
1 polymer ?
#
loop_
_entity_poly.entity_id
_entity_poly.type
_entity_poly.pdbx_seq_one_letter_code
_entity_poly.pdbx_strand_id
1 'polypeptide(L)'
;MLKNILYTGLGGALLLKDRVEEGLIKLEEKGKLSKDDTKQFLDDLKARGEEENDRYKEQLKEALREVVEELGLATKEDIEKLKADKE
;
A
#
# COMPACT_ATOMS: atom_id res chain seq x y z
N MET A 1 5.62 -2.77 16.29
CA MET A 1 5.74 -3.67 15.12
C MET A 1 4.98 -3.11 13.91
N LEU A 2 3.66 -2.87 13.97
CA LEU A 2 2.91 -2.29 12.84
C LEU A 2 3.51 -0.99 12.26
N LYS A 3 3.87 -0.03 13.12
CA LYS A 3 4.48 1.24 12.68
C LYS A 3 5.75 1.02 11.85
N ASN A 4 6.57 0.04 12.25
CA ASN A 4 7.81 -0.27 11.53
C ASN A 4 7.52 -0.93 10.18
N ILE A 5 6.53 -1.82 10.10
CA ILE A 5 6.11 -2.43 8.83
C ILE A 5 5.60 -1.36 7.86
N LEU A 6 4.77 -0.41 8.36
CA LEU A 6 4.28 0.70 7.55
C LEU A 6 5.42 1.60 7.06
N TYR A 7 6.36 1.98 7.94
CA TYR A 7 7.51 2.81 7.55
C TYR A 7 8.44 2.09 6.57
N THR A 8 8.72 0.80 6.78
CA THR A 8 9.53 -0.01 5.86
C THR A 8 8.83 -0.16 4.51
N GLY A 9 7.51 -0.37 4.49
CA GLY A 9 6.73 -0.45 3.26
C GLY A 9 6.76 0.86 2.47
N LEU A 10 6.54 1.99 3.14
CA LEU A 10 6.62 3.31 2.51
C LEU A 10 8.02 3.64 2.01
N GLY A 11 9.07 3.36 2.81
CA GLY A 11 10.46 3.57 2.40
C GLY A 11 10.86 2.70 1.22
N GLY A 12 10.46 1.42 1.22
CA GLY A 12 10.71 0.50 0.12
C GLY A 12 10.00 0.92 -1.17
N ALA A 13 8.75 1.36 -1.08
CA ALA A 13 8.01 1.88 -2.23
C ALA A 13 8.64 3.15 -2.82
N LEU A 14 9.13 4.06 -1.97
CA LEU A 14 9.82 5.28 -2.41
C LEU A 14 11.11 4.94 -3.16
N LEU A 15 11.94 4.04 -2.60
CA LEU A 15 13.16 3.56 -3.27
C LEU A 15 12.87 2.89 -4.61
N LEU A 16 11.80 2.10 -4.69
CA LEU A 16 11.39 1.46 -5.94
C LEU A 16 11.00 2.50 -7.00
N LYS A 17 10.22 3.52 -6.62
CA LYS A 17 9.85 4.64 -7.49
C LYS A 17 11.09 5.31 -8.08
N ASP A 18 12.05 5.67 -7.23
CA ASP A 18 13.28 6.33 -7.66
C ASP A 18 14.07 5.48 -8.65
N ARG A 19 14.17 4.16 -8.41
CA ARG A 19 14.88 3.23 -9.30
C ARG A 19 14.20 3.05 -10.66
N VAL A 20 12.86 3.05 -10.69
CA VAL A 20 12.10 2.98 -11.94
C VAL A 20 12.29 4.26 -12.73
N GLU A 21 12.14 5.43 -12.11
CA GLU A 21 12.34 6.74 -12.75
C GLU A 21 13.77 6.86 -13.31
N GLU A 22 14.80 6.54 -12.53
CA GLU A 22 16.18 6.52 -13.01
C GLU A 22 16.40 5.57 -14.20
N GLY A 23 15.77 4.38 -14.16
CA GLY A 23 15.87 3.38 -15.21
C GLY A 23 15.29 3.90 -16.53
N LEU A 24 14.13 4.55 -16.47
CA LEU A 24 13.46 5.14 -17.64
C LEU A 24 14.27 6.30 -18.22
N ILE A 25 14.76 7.22 -17.38
CA ILE A 25 15.62 8.34 -17.81
C ILE A 25 16.87 7.82 -18.53
N LYS A 26 17.53 6.78 -17.99
CA LYS A 26 18.71 6.17 -18.63
C LYS A 26 18.40 5.54 -19.99
N LEU A 27 17.17 5.08 -20.21
CA LEU A 27 16.75 4.53 -21.50
C LEU A 27 16.41 5.65 -22.49
N GLU A 28 15.81 6.75 -22.01
CA GLU A 28 15.58 7.97 -22.78
C GLU A 28 16.91 8.59 -23.26
N GLU A 29 17.88 8.77 -22.36
CA GLU A 29 19.21 9.31 -22.69
C GLU A 29 19.95 8.45 -23.72
N LYS A 30 19.73 7.14 -23.70
CA LYS A 30 20.31 6.20 -24.68
C LYS A 30 19.54 6.16 -26.00
N GLY A 31 18.49 6.97 -26.15
CA GLY A 31 17.62 7.00 -27.33
C GLY A 31 16.80 5.72 -27.54
N LYS A 32 16.64 4.90 -26.50
CA LYS A 32 15.88 3.64 -26.56
C LYS A 32 14.40 3.83 -26.25
N LEU A 33 14.03 4.94 -25.65
CA LEU A 33 12.67 5.34 -25.31
C LEU A 33 12.50 6.82 -25.65
N SER A 34 11.32 7.21 -26.13
CA SER A 34 10.98 8.62 -26.25
C SER A 34 10.50 9.18 -24.90
N LYS A 35 10.48 10.51 -24.79
CA LYS A 35 9.88 11.19 -23.62
C LYS A 35 8.42 10.81 -23.41
N ASP A 36 7.68 10.67 -24.51
CA ASP A 36 6.26 10.34 -24.47
C ASP A 36 6.06 8.91 -23.97
N ASP A 37 6.88 7.96 -24.42
CA ASP A 37 6.83 6.57 -23.93
C ASP A 37 7.17 6.47 -22.44
N THR A 38 8.19 7.21 -21.97
CA THR A 38 8.55 7.28 -20.54
C THR A 38 7.39 7.80 -19.71
N LYS A 39 6.76 8.90 -20.15
CA LYS A 39 5.63 9.50 -19.46
C LYS A 39 4.43 8.55 -19.43
N GLN A 40 4.11 7.93 -20.56
CA GLN A 40 3.02 6.98 -20.67
C GLN A 40 3.24 5.76 -19.77
N PHE A 41 4.46 5.24 -19.68
CA PHE A 41 4.79 4.14 -18.76
C PHE A 41 4.55 4.51 -17.29
N LEU A 42 4.96 5.71 -16.87
CA LEU A 42 4.74 6.18 -15.50
C LEU A 42 3.24 6.40 -15.21
N ASP A 43 2.51 6.96 -16.17
CA ASP A 43 1.06 7.17 -16.05
C ASP A 43 0.31 5.83 -15.96
N ASP A 44 0.67 4.84 -16.78
CA ASP A 44 0.11 3.48 -16.74
C ASP A 44 0.43 2.77 -15.42
N LEU A 45 1.66 2.91 -14.93
CA LEU A 45 2.08 2.34 -13.65
C LEU A 45 1.27 2.94 -12.49
N LYS A 46 1.05 4.26 -12.53
CA LYS A 46 0.24 4.96 -11.53
C LYS A 46 -1.21 4.51 -11.57
N ALA A 47 -1.83 4.45 -12.76
CA ALA A 47 -3.21 4.02 -12.93
C ALA A 47 -3.44 2.60 -12.41
N ARG A 48 -2.55 1.66 -12.75
CA ARG A 48 -2.59 0.29 -12.21
C ARG A 48 -2.41 0.27 -10.69
N GLY A 49 -1.51 1.10 -10.17
CA GLY A 49 -1.32 1.24 -8.72
C GLY A 49 -2.58 1.72 -8.01
N GLU A 50 -3.31 2.67 -8.59
CA GLU A 50 -4.58 3.17 -8.05
C GLU A 50 -5.68 2.09 -8.07
N GLU A 51 -5.81 1.32 -9.15
CA GLU A 51 -6.76 0.20 -9.26
C GLU A 51 -6.48 -0.89 -8.21
N GLU A 52 -5.22 -1.24 -8.02
CA GLU A 52 -4.78 -2.27 -7.08
C GLU A 52 -4.90 -1.84 -5.60
N ASN A 53 -4.85 -0.53 -5.34
CA ASN A 53 -4.86 0.03 -3.99
C ASN A 53 -6.15 -0.29 -3.23
N ASP A 54 -7.31 -0.25 -3.88
CA ASP A 54 -8.58 -0.49 -3.19
C ASP A 54 -8.74 -1.95 -2.79
N ARG A 55 -8.35 -2.90 -3.66
CA ARG A 55 -8.27 -4.31 -3.31
C ARG A 55 -7.27 -4.57 -2.19
N TYR A 56 -6.10 -3.92 -2.25
CA TYR A 56 -5.07 -4.05 -1.23
C TYR A 56 -5.52 -3.52 0.15
N LYS A 57 -6.24 -2.40 0.20
CA LYS A 57 -6.81 -1.87 1.46
C LYS A 57 -7.76 -2.85 2.11
N GLU A 58 -8.60 -3.52 1.32
CA GLU A 58 -9.56 -4.50 1.84
C GLU A 58 -8.85 -5.72 2.42
N GLN A 59 -7.88 -6.28 1.68
CA GLN A 59 -7.02 -7.38 2.15
C GLN A 59 -6.25 -6.99 3.42
N LEU A 60 -5.70 -5.78 3.48
CA LEU A 60 -5.00 -5.29 4.66
C LEU A 60 -5.93 -5.17 5.86
N LYS A 61 -7.18 -4.72 5.65
CA LYS A 61 -8.17 -4.60 6.72
C LYS A 61 -8.57 -5.98 7.26
N GLU A 62 -8.75 -6.98 6.40
CA GLU A 62 -9.00 -8.37 6.81
C GLU A 62 -7.83 -8.94 7.60
N ALA A 63 -6.61 -8.82 7.09
CA ALA A 63 -5.41 -9.31 7.81
C ALA A 63 -5.26 -8.66 9.19
N LEU A 64 -5.55 -7.36 9.31
CA LEU A 64 -5.54 -6.68 10.61
C LEU A 64 -6.64 -7.20 11.55
N ARG A 65 -7.82 -7.53 11.02
CA ARG A 65 -8.93 -8.09 11.80
C ARG A 65 -8.58 -9.49 12.31
N GLU A 66 -8.03 -10.34 11.47
CA GLU A 66 -7.54 -11.68 11.87
C GLU A 66 -6.51 -11.59 12.99
N VAL A 67 -5.53 -10.70 12.86
CA VAL A 67 -4.51 -10.49 13.91
C VAL A 67 -5.15 -10.03 15.23
N VAL A 68 -6.16 -9.16 15.19
CA VAL A 68 -6.87 -8.71 16.39
C VAL A 68 -7.61 -9.87 17.06
N GLU A 69 -8.25 -10.73 16.26
CA GLU A 69 -8.98 -11.92 16.73
C GLU A 69 -8.02 -12.98 17.31
N GLU A 70 -6.91 -13.29 16.62
CA GLU A 70 -5.90 -14.25 17.08
C GLU A 70 -5.24 -13.83 18.40
N LEU A 71 -5.03 -12.53 18.60
CA LEU A 71 -4.48 -11.98 19.84
C LEU A 71 -5.51 -11.86 20.96
N GLY A 72 -6.79 -12.19 20.71
CA GLY A 72 -7.87 -12.10 21.69
C GLY A 72 -8.16 -10.67 22.15
N LEU A 73 -7.91 -9.67 21.29
CA LEU A 73 -8.13 -8.27 21.62
C LEU A 73 -9.62 -7.91 21.49
N ALA A 74 -10.20 -7.35 22.56
CA ALA A 74 -11.58 -6.87 22.53
C ALA A 74 -11.73 -5.68 21.58
N THR A 75 -12.71 -5.76 20.68
CA THR A 75 -13.06 -4.68 19.77
C THR A 75 -13.93 -3.63 20.45
N LYS A 76 -14.12 -2.48 19.78
CA LYS A 76 -15.05 -1.44 20.27
C LYS A 76 -16.48 -1.96 20.40
N GLU A 77 -16.91 -2.80 19.46
CA GLU A 77 -18.23 -3.44 19.47
C GLU A 77 -18.37 -4.39 20.67
N ASP A 78 -17.33 -5.15 21.01
CA ASP A 78 -17.34 -6.02 22.19
C ASP A 78 -17.47 -5.21 23.49
N ILE A 79 -16.79 -4.07 23.57
CA ILE A 79 -16.86 -3.17 24.72
C ILE A 79 -18.25 -2.53 24.84
N GLU A 80 -18.88 -2.16 23.72
CA GLU A 80 -20.22 -1.58 23.71
C GLU A 80 -21.28 -2.61 24.12
N LYS A 81 -21.20 -3.85 23.63
CA LYS A 81 -22.06 -4.96 24.10
C LYS A 81 -21.93 -5.20 25.60
N LEU A 82 -20.70 -5.27 26.11
CA LEU A 82 -20.46 -5.45 27.55
C LEU A 82 -21.03 -4.33 28.43
N LYS A 83 -21.16 -3.11 27.89
CA LYS A 83 -21.78 -1.98 28.60
C LYS A 83 -23.30 -2.07 28.58
N ALA A 84 -23.89 -2.44 27.45
CA ALA A 84 -25.33 -2.61 27.30
C ALA A 84 -25.88 -3.76 28.18
N ASP A 85 -25.12 -4.85 28.33
CA ASP A 85 -25.51 -5.98 29.21
C ASP A 85 -25.45 -5.64 30.71
N LYS A 86 -24.88 -4.49 31.09
CA LYS A 86 -24.76 -4.01 32.48
C LYS A 86 -25.79 -2.94 32.86
N GLU A 87 -26.58 -2.43 31.92
CA GLU A 87 -27.75 -1.56 32.17
C GLU A 87 -29.03 -2.39 32.30
#